data_AF-A0A5J4UE23-F1
#
_entry.id   AF-A0A5J4UE23-F1
#
_cell.length_a   1.000
_cell.length_b   1.000
_cell.length_c   1.000
_cell.angle_alpha   90.00
_cell.angle_beta   90.00
_cell.angle_gamma   90.00
#
_symmetry.space_group_name_H-M   'P 1'
#
loop_
_entity.id
_entity.type
_entity.pdbx_description
1 polymer ?
#
loop_
_entity_poly.entity_id
_entity_poly.type
_entity_poly.pdbx_seq_one_letter_code
_entity_poly.pdbx_strand_id
1 'polypeptide(L)'
;MVDHAALLPAIQQVVEKKQVDVVTISIPSSNKHDYCFFMGDLNLGMWMEMQRKDIERGLLCEKLERLLSFNELNKERHMRRSFSEFEEMRVTLGPTYRYNVEIHVFDTSHKMQLPAW
;
A
#
# COMPACT_ATOMS: atom_id res chain seq x y z
N MET A 1 -12.58 -26.33 5.81
CA MET A 1 -13.30 -25.16 5.27
C MET A 1 -13.07 -24.03 6.26
N VAL A 2 -12.25 -23.04 5.91
CA VAL A 2 -11.96 -21.92 6.80
C VAL A 2 -13.13 -20.95 6.68
N ASP A 3 -13.77 -20.67 7.82
CA ASP A 3 -14.94 -19.81 7.91
C ASP A 3 -14.56 -18.36 7.58
N HIS A 4 -15.03 -17.87 6.43
CA HIS A 4 -14.77 -16.51 5.96
C HIS A 4 -15.33 -15.44 6.92
N ALA A 5 -16.30 -15.78 7.77
CA ALA A 5 -16.90 -14.84 8.72
C ALA A 5 -16.00 -14.56 9.93
N ALA A 6 -15.11 -15.48 10.29
CA ALA A 6 -14.22 -15.35 11.45
C ALA A 6 -12.97 -14.49 11.19
N LEU A 7 -12.71 -14.11 9.93
CA LEU A 7 -11.52 -13.36 9.51
C LEU A 7 -11.71 -11.83 9.56
N LEU A 8 -12.96 -11.36 9.61
CA LEU A 8 -13.30 -9.93 9.61
C LEU A 8 -12.73 -9.16 10.81
N PRO A 9 -12.78 -9.65 12.07
CA PRO A 9 -12.29 -8.89 13.21
C PRO A 9 -10.77 -8.71 13.23
N ALA A 10 -10.02 -9.68 12.70
CA ALA A 10 -8.55 -9.66 12.70
C ALA A 10 -7.99 -8.71 11.64
N ILE A 11 -8.64 -8.60 10.48
CA ILE A 11 -8.31 -7.59 9.46
C ILE A 11 -8.60 -6.19 10.00
N GLN A 12 -9.67 -6.01 10.78
CA GLN A 12 -10.09 -4.73 11.32
C GLN A 12 -9.03 -4.03 12.22
N GLN A 13 -8.22 -4.79 12.97
CA GLN A 13 -7.17 -4.23 13.83
C GLN A 13 -5.99 -3.61 13.07
N VAL A 14 -5.76 -3.99 11.81
CA VAL A 14 -4.67 -3.46 10.97
C VAL A 14 -5.08 -2.16 10.25
N VAL A 15 -6.39 -1.86 10.20
CA VAL A 15 -6.99 -0.85 9.31
C VAL A 15 -7.18 0.52 9.99
N GLU A 16 -6.97 0.64 11.30
CA GLU A 16 -7.40 1.81 12.07
C GLU A 16 -6.50 3.07 11.96
N LYS A 17 -5.55 3.10 11.02
CA LYS A 17 -4.73 4.29 10.77
C LYS A 17 -4.67 4.59 9.27
N LYS A 18 -5.31 5.69 8.86
CA LYS A 18 -5.15 6.26 7.53
C LYS A 18 -3.73 6.83 7.41
N GLN A 19 -2.92 6.27 6.51
CA GLN A 19 -1.67 6.87 6.06
C GLN A 19 -1.96 7.78 4.86
N VAL A 20 -1.26 8.91 4.79
CA VAL A 20 -0.99 9.60 3.53
C VAL A 20 0.41 9.19 3.15
N ASP A 21 0.64 8.73 1.92
CA ASP A 21 1.98 8.42 1.46
C ASP A 21 2.79 9.73 1.41
N VAL A 22 3.68 9.88 2.39
CA VAL A 22 4.58 11.02 2.52
C VAL A 22 5.93 10.59 1.97
N VAL A 23 6.19 10.95 0.71
CA VAL A 23 7.49 10.74 0.08
C VAL A 23 8.31 12.02 0.25
N THR A 24 9.49 11.92 0.85
CA THR A 24 10.35 13.05 1.24
C THR A 24 11.74 12.88 0.61
N ILE A 25 12.35 13.95 0.08
CA ILE A 25 13.80 13.97 -0.20
C ILE A 25 14.44 15.29 0.21
N SER A 26 15.68 15.19 0.70
CA SER A 26 16.74 16.21 0.64
C SER A 26 17.67 15.91 -0.54
N ILE A 27 17.60 16.70 -1.62
CA ILE A 27 18.18 16.38 -2.96
C ILE A 27 19.58 17.01 -3.14
N PRO A 28 20.57 16.36 -3.78
CA PRO A 28 21.83 17.01 -4.14
C PRO A 28 21.75 17.79 -5.48
N SER A 29 22.09 19.08 -5.42
CA SER A 29 22.53 20.07 -6.44
C SER A 29 21.84 20.23 -7.81
N SER A 30 21.10 19.26 -8.37
CA SER A 30 20.39 19.45 -9.66
C SER A 30 18.99 20.04 -9.51
N ASN A 31 18.40 19.93 -8.30
CA ASN A 31 17.13 20.53 -7.96
C ASN A 31 17.34 21.90 -7.31
N LYS A 32 16.49 22.87 -7.67
CA LYS A 32 16.58 24.26 -7.21
C LYS A 32 16.07 24.46 -5.76
N HIS A 33 15.71 23.38 -5.09
CA HIS A 33 15.09 23.38 -3.77
C HIS A 33 15.91 22.52 -2.82
N ASP A 34 16.11 23.00 -1.59
CA ASP A 34 16.80 22.25 -0.54
C ASP A 34 16.01 20.99 -0.12
N TYR A 35 14.68 21.06 -0.20
CA TYR A 35 13.76 19.97 0.12
C TYR A 35 12.63 19.89 -0.90
N CYS A 36 12.25 18.67 -1.28
CA CYS A 36 11.10 18.40 -2.12
C CYS A 36 10.21 17.34 -1.46
N PHE A 37 8.93 17.64 -1.33
CA PHE A 37 7.93 16.73 -0.79
C PHE A 37 6.97 16.36 -1.90
N PHE A 38 6.74 15.06 -2.09
CA PHE A 38 5.79 14.55 -3.05
C PHE A 38 4.81 13.62 -2.33
N MET A 39 3.53 13.95 -2.38
CA MET A 39 2.50 13.23 -1.63
C MET A 39 1.18 13.29 -2.40
N GLY A 40 0.35 12.27 -2.24
CA GLY A 40 -0.96 12.21 -2.83
C GLY A 40 -1.41 10.78 -3.06
N ASP A 41 -2.55 10.63 -3.73
CA ASP A 41 -3.00 9.34 -4.23
C ASP A 41 -2.32 9.05 -5.56
N LEU A 42 -1.22 8.30 -5.50
CA LEU A 42 -0.45 7.93 -6.69
C LEU A 42 -1.19 6.94 -7.58
N ASN A 43 -2.29 6.35 -7.10
CA ASN A 43 -3.07 5.33 -7.78
C ASN A 43 -2.20 4.15 -8.28
N LEU A 44 -1.17 3.80 -7.51
CA LEU A 44 -0.27 2.69 -7.80
C LEU A 44 -0.77 1.41 -7.14
N GLY A 45 -0.86 0.34 -7.92
CA GLY A 45 -1.52 -0.87 -7.50
C GLY A 45 -0.60 -1.86 -6.79
N MET A 46 -1.14 -3.05 -6.60
CA MET A 46 -0.35 -4.25 -6.39
C MET A 46 0.06 -4.82 -7.75
N TRP A 47 1.25 -5.42 -7.81
CA TRP A 47 1.73 -6.07 -9.03
C TRP A 47 0.77 -7.16 -9.51
N MET A 48 0.62 -7.29 -10.83
CA MET A 48 -0.38 -8.15 -11.50
C MET A 48 -0.37 -9.64 -11.10
N GLU A 49 0.75 -10.14 -10.57
CA GLU A 49 0.88 -11.53 -10.11
C GLU A 49 0.19 -11.79 -8.76
N MET A 50 -0.12 -10.74 -7.99
CA MET A 50 -0.76 -10.87 -6.68
C MET A 50 -2.26 -11.14 -6.82
N GLN A 51 -2.75 -12.12 -6.06
CA GLN A 51 -4.18 -12.39 -5.93
C GLN A 51 -4.71 -11.81 -4.62
N ARG A 52 -5.99 -11.43 -4.59
CA ARG A 52 -6.67 -10.93 -3.38
C ARG A 52 -6.44 -11.83 -2.17
N LYS A 53 -6.58 -13.15 -2.36
CA LYS A 53 -6.39 -14.13 -1.28
C LYS A 53 -4.97 -14.12 -0.71
N ASP A 54 -3.95 -13.84 -1.54
CA ASP A 54 -2.56 -13.73 -1.07
C ASP A 54 -2.35 -12.46 -0.27
N ILE A 55 -2.96 -11.35 -0.71
CA ILE A 55 -2.91 -10.07 0.00
C ILE A 55 -3.58 -10.20 1.37
N GLU A 56 -4.83 -10.68 1.41
CA GLU A 56 -5.59 -10.87 2.65
C GLU A 56 -4.89 -11.82 3.63
N ARG A 57 -4.32 -12.93 3.14
CA ARG A 57 -3.50 -13.84 3.97
C ARG A 57 -2.23 -13.16 4.47
N GLY A 58 -1.56 -12.37 3.63
CA GLY A 58 -0.37 -11.64 4.02
C GLY A 58 -0.66 -10.64 5.13
N LEU A 59 -1.79 -9.93 5.05
CA LEU A 59 -2.25 -8.99 6.08
C LEU A 59 -2.57 -9.71 7.38
N LEU A 60 -3.30 -10.83 7.31
CA LEU A 60 -3.64 -11.64 8.49
C LEU A 60 -2.40 -12.19 9.21
N CYS A 61 -1.36 -12.55 8.45
CA CYS A 61 -0.12 -13.06 9.01
C CYS A 61 0.91 -11.96 9.33
N GLU A 62 0.54 -10.69 9.30
CA GLU A 62 1.43 -9.54 9.56
C GLU A 62 2.68 -9.51 8.66
N LYS A 63 2.57 -10.06 7.44
CA LYS A 63 3.68 -10.13 6.46
C LYS A 63 3.75 -8.88 5.59
N LEU A 64 3.67 -7.70 6.22
CA LEU A 64 3.58 -6.41 5.54
C LEU A 64 4.78 -6.16 4.61
N GLU A 65 6.00 -6.36 5.10
CA GLU A 65 7.24 -6.20 4.30
C GLU A 65 7.21 -7.02 3.01
N ARG A 66 6.70 -8.25 3.10
CA ARG A 66 6.58 -9.12 1.94
C ARG A 66 5.55 -8.58 0.96
N LEU A 67 4.41 -8.07 1.44
CA LEU A 67 3.40 -7.46 0.57
C LEU A 67 3.93 -6.20 -0.11
N LEU A 68 4.67 -5.36 0.62
CA LEU A 68 5.28 -4.13 0.11
C LEU A 68 6.31 -4.40 -1.00
N SER A 69 6.94 -5.58 -1.05
CA SER A 69 7.80 -5.96 -2.20
C SER A 69 7.04 -6.16 -3.52
N PHE A 70 5.70 -6.32 -3.46
CA PHE A 70 4.83 -6.41 -4.63
C PHE A 70 4.07 -5.11 -4.90
N ASN A 71 4.27 -4.07 -4.09
CA ASN A 71 3.72 -2.75 -4.38
C ASN A 71 4.44 -2.14 -5.60
N GLU A 72 3.66 -1.53 -6.50
CA GLU A 72 4.16 -1.01 -7.77
C GLU A 72 5.10 0.18 -7.59
N LEU A 73 4.85 1.08 -6.63
CA LEU A 73 5.75 2.19 -6.29
C LEU A 73 7.13 1.66 -5.89
N ASN A 74 7.18 0.69 -4.99
CA ASN A 74 8.44 0.09 -4.54
C ASN A 74 9.20 -0.58 -5.69
N LYS A 75 8.49 -1.21 -6.63
CA LYS A 75 9.13 -1.81 -7.81
C LYS A 75 9.68 -0.75 -8.77
N GLU A 76 8.92 0.30 -9.06
CA GLU A 76 9.36 1.37 -9.96
C GLU A 76 10.55 2.16 -9.38
N ARG A 77 10.56 2.36 -8.05
CA ARG A 77 11.71 2.91 -7.29
C ARG A 77 12.93 2.00 -7.37
N HIS A 78 12.74 0.70 -7.10
CA HIS A 78 13.83 -0.28 -7.14
C HIS A 78 14.44 -0.41 -8.54
N MET A 79 13.60 -0.38 -9.59
CA MET A 79 14.04 -0.40 -10.99
C MET A 79 14.58 0.95 -11.49
N ARG A 80 14.58 1.98 -10.63
CA ARG A 80 14.98 3.36 -10.94
C ARG A 80 14.27 3.99 -12.14
N ARG A 81 13.03 3.58 -12.41
CA ARG A 81 12.21 4.10 -13.50
C ARG A 81 11.47 5.38 -13.09
N SER A 82 10.97 5.39 -11.87
CA SER A 82 10.26 6.52 -11.27
C SER A 82 10.64 6.63 -9.79
N PHE A 83 10.61 7.85 -9.24
CA PHE A 83 10.85 8.12 -7.82
C PHE A 83 12.19 7.57 -7.28
N SER A 84 13.21 7.41 -8.11
CA SER A 84 14.52 6.88 -7.71
C SER A 84 15.32 7.82 -6.80
N GLU A 85 15.09 9.13 -6.96
CA GLU A 85 15.63 10.17 -6.09
C GLU A 85 14.80 10.30 -4.80
N PHE A 86 13.56 9.81 -4.85
CA PHE A 86 12.57 9.52 -3.80
C PHE A 86 13.04 8.76 -2.54
N GLU A 87 12.97 9.33 -1.34
CA GLU A 87 12.95 8.54 -0.10
C GLU A 87 11.52 8.46 0.48
N GLU A 88 11.17 7.30 1.02
CA GLU A 88 9.86 7.05 1.64
C GLU A 88 10.13 6.34 2.96
N MET A 89 9.45 6.76 4.02
CA MET A 89 9.57 6.12 5.31
C MET A 89 9.00 4.69 5.25
N ARG A 90 9.56 3.80 6.06
CA ARG A 90 9.05 2.43 6.20
C ARG A 90 7.53 2.44 6.47
N VAL A 91 6.78 1.84 5.56
CA VAL A 91 5.32 1.69 5.69
C VAL A 91 5.03 0.64 6.77
N THR A 92 4.30 1.04 7.80
CA THR A 92 3.89 0.17 8.92
C THR A 92 2.38 -0.04 8.97
N LEU A 93 1.64 0.59 8.06
CA LEU A 93 0.19 0.57 7.99
C LEU A 93 -0.30 -0.37 6.89
N GLY A 94 -1.53 -0.87 7.06
CA GLY A 94 -2.19 -1.67 6.03
C GLY A 94 -2.57 -0.85 4.79
N PRO A 95 -3.02 -1.53 3.71
CA PRO A 95 -3.49 -0.89 2.49
C PRO A 95 -4.57 0.16 2.75
N THR A 96 -4.49 1.30 2.08
CA THR A 96 -5.45 2.42 2.24
C THR A 96 -6.58 2.38 1.21
N TYR A 97 -6.38 1.65 0.12
CA TYR A 97 -7.32 1.46 -0.99
C TYR A 97 -7.66 -0.03 -1.14
N ARG A 98 -8.84 -0.48 -1.57
CA ARG A 98 -10.13 0.21 -1.65
C ARG A 98 -11.06 -0.40 -0.59
N TYR A 99 -11.69 0.45 0.20
CA TYR A 99 -12.73 0.05 1.16
C TYR A 99 -14.12 0.29 0.60
N ASN A 100 -15.09 -0.49 1.07
CA ASN A 100 -16.50 -0.18 0.91
C ASN A 100 -16.84 1.12 1.67
N VAL A 101 -17.82 1.85 1.18
CA VAL A 101 -18.24 3.13 1.79
C VAL A 101 -18.73 2.87 3.22
N GLU A 102 -18.27 3.71 4.15
CA GLU A 102 -18.67 3.71 5.57
C GLU A 102 -18.30 2.45 6.37
N ILE A 103 -17.59 1.49 5.80
CA ILE A 103 -17.17 0.26 6.51
C ILE A 103 -15.70 -0.10 6.25
N HIS A 104 -15.05 -0.68 7.26
CA HIS A 104 -13.65 -1.13 7.19
C HIS A 104 -13.50 -2.50 6.54
N VAL A 105 -14.25 -2.73 5.46
CA VAL A 105 -14.23 -3.97 4.67
C VAL A 105 -13.71 -3.62 3.29
N PHE A 106 -12.73 -4.38 2.78
CA PHE A 106 -12.23 -4.21 1.42
C PHE A 106 -13.33 -4.36 0.37
N ASP A 107 -13.13 -3.74 -0.78
CA ASP A 107 -14.10 -3.66 -1.88
C ASP A 107 -14.77 -5.02 -2.16
N THR A 108 -16.08 -5.10 -1.98
CA THR A 108 -16.90 -6.29 -2.32
C THR A 108 -17.71 -6.08 -3.60
N SER A 109 -17.48 -4.99 -4.33
CA SER A 109 -18.15 -4.74 -5.61
C SER A 109 -17.74 -5.76 -6.67
N HIS A 110 -18.45 -5.76 -7.80
CA HIS A 110 -18.12 -6.60 -8.95
C HIS A 110 -16.70 -6.36 -9.50
N LYS A 111 -16.09 -5.20 -9.22
CA LYS A 111 -14.71 -4.91 -9.65
C LYS A 111 -13.67 -5.61 -8.78
N MET A 112 -14.02 -5.97 -7.54
CA MET A 112 -13.15 -6.63 -6.56
C MET A 112 -11.72 -6.10 -6.58
N GLN A 113 -11.56 -4.78 -6.49
CA GLN A 113 -10.25 -4.16 -6.60
C GLN A 113 -9.32 -4.67 -5.50
N LEU A 114 -8.05 -4.90 -5.85
CA LEU A 114 -7.09 -5.41 -4.89
C LEU A 114 -6.80 -4.33 -3.84
N PRO A 115 -6.62 -4.72 -2.56
CA PRO A 115 -6.10 -3.79 -1.57
C PRO A 115 -4.71 -3.27 -1.99
N ALA A 116 -4.50 -1.96 -1.95
CA ALA A 116 -3.27 -1.27 -2.31
C ALA A 116 -2.96 -0.12 -1.34
N TRP A 117 -1.70 0.32 -1.34
CA TRP A 117 -1.24 1.46 -0.55
C TRP A 117 -1.50 2.75 -1.30
#